data_AF-A0ABD0LEF1-F1
#
_entry.id   AF-A0ABD0LEF1-F1
#
_cell.length_a   1.000
_cell.length_b   1.000
_cell.length_c   1.000
_cell.angle_alpha   90.00
_cell.angle_beta   90.00
_cell.angle_gamma   90.00
#
_symmetry.space_group_name_H-M   'P 1'
#
loop_
_entity.id
_entity.type
_entity.pdbx_description
1 polymer ?
#
loop_
_entity_poly.entity_id
_entity_poly.type
_entity_poly.pdbx_seq_one_letter_code
_entity_poly.pdbx_strand_id
1 'polypeptide(L)'
;FQLQTFINRCLRNILNIRYPLVITNQDLWEGTRQCIQQDGSDLTSLSRQPTKELMSAVFVRAAISKQTSLTVKGVRVLLAACRTQAEGSSYFSRPYITSMASEDPNPGRRTTHVYGAPRESERPLARDAVLMRAANPERAAALEKEEKEKLKREDNQRASDAQKKKLDVLTVQNIDFNIKENAKKHHTSQYHCVKGKDGQPVLRRGEVFHITLTFNRRYLRKKDDLHFIFEAGTESPAKNLQVTFTLDEDRWVRYNPETDEDWMARMVGREHDDQKLRVAVYIPGDAVVGEWELKVKTTLVGSKEDFVMIYPKPIAILFNPWSKADSVHFTEDKELLKEYILNESGTVFVGTASNMSSFTWSYGQFEEGILQISFSLLRMAFGFKMTPAMADPVKVSRALTRAVNSPDDSGVLVGNWSDNYDDGKAPWIWKTSTAILRQFADTGQPVKFGQCWVFSHVLTAVCRALGLPCRSVTNFNSAHDTDNTCTIDKYFTVTDDELRSMSRDSIWNFHVWNEVWLLRPDLPKGYDGWHCIDATPQEQSLGMFQCGPCPLAAVKKGEIHIGYDTGFVFSEVNAEVVHWVVDPEEAEYTKYSSIDHKR
;
A
#
# COMPACT_ATOMS: atom_id res chain seq x y z
N PHE A 1 -21.51 -12.33 -27.17
CA PHE A 1 -20.97 -11.68 -25.95
C PHE A 1 -19.49 -11.98 -25.71
N GLN A 2 -19.04 -13.25 -25.61
CA GLN A 2 -17.63 -13.60 -25.30
C GLN A 2 -16.57 -13.07 -26.30
N LEU A 3 -16.89 -12.94 -27.59
CA LEU A 3 -15.95 -12.43 -28.61
C LEU A 3 -15.72 -10.92 -28.50
N GLN A 4 -16.74 -10.14 -28.15
CA GLN A 4 -16.64 -8.68 -27.99
C GLN A 4 -15.76 -8.33 -26.80
N THR A 5 -15.92 -9.06 -25.68
CA THR A 5 -15.11 -8.91 -24.48
C THR A 5 -13.63 -9.26 -24.74
N PHE A 6 -13.38 -10.30 -25.55
CA PHE A 6 -12.02 -10.68 -25.96
C PHE A 6 -11.36 -9.62 -26.86
N ILE A 7 -12.09 -9.10 -27.87
CA ILE A 7 -11.60 -8.05 -28.77
C ILE A 7 -11.29 -6.76 -27.99
N ASN A 8 -12.17 -6.36 -27.07
CA ASN A 8 -11.97 -5.18 -26.24
C ASN A 8 -10.75 -5.33 -25.30
N ARG A 9 -10.51 -6.54 -24.76
CA ARG A 9 -9.32 -6.84 -23.95
C ARG A 9 -8.02 -6.75 -24.75
N CYS A 10 -8.02 -7.23 -25.99
CA CYS A 10 -6.87 -7.10 -26.89
C CYS A 10 -6.59 -5.65 -27.31
N LEU A 11 -7.63 -4.87 -27.64
CA LEU A 11 -7.50 -3.46 -28.02
C LEU A 11 -6.95 -2.59 -26.88
N ARG A 12 -7.35 -2.83 -25.63
CA ARG A 12 -6.83 -2.11 -24.44
C ARG A 12 -5.32 -2.29 -24.27
N ASN A 13 -4.83 -3.51 -24.45
CA ASN A 13 -3.41 -3.82 -24.32
C ASN A 13 -2.57 -3.20 -25.46
N ILE A 14 -3.13 -3.08 -26.67
CA ILE A 14 -2.42 -2.52 -27.84
C ILE A 14 -2.40 -0.98 -27.80
N LEU A 15 -3.49 -0.35 -27.35
CA LEU A 15 -3.65 1.11 -27.35
C LEU A 15 -3.24 1.77 -26.02
N ASN A 16 -2.84 0.99 -25.00
CA ASN A 16 -2.48 1.45 -23.67
C ASN A 16 -3.55 2.34 -22.99
N ILE A 17 -4.83 2.07 -23.29
CA ILE A 17 -5.98 2.81 -22.76
C ILE A 17 -6.36 2.20 -21.40
N ARG A 18 -6.29 3.01 -20.33
CA ARG A 18 -6.52 2.53 -18.96
C ARG A 18 -8.01 2.47 -18.55
N TYR A 19 -8.90 3.29 -19.12
CA TYR A 19 -10.36 3.35 -18.90
C TYR A 19 -11.05 4.08 -20.09
N PRO A 20 -12.37 3.94 -20.40
CA PRO A 20 -13.46 3.20 -19.72
C PRO A 20 -13.92 1.89 -20.42
N LEU A 21 -14.99 1.25 -19.91
CA LEU A 21 -15.46 -0.11 -20.28
C LEU A 21 -15.86 -0.28 -21.76
N VAL A 22 -16.32 0.79 -22.42
CA VAL A 22 -16.60 0.87 -23.86
C VAL A 22 -15.59 1.82 -24.48
N ILE A 23 -14.80 1.35 -25.45
CA ILE A 23 -13.92 2.20 -26.26
C ILE A 23 -14.82 2.92 -27.26
N THR A 24 -14.99 4.22 -27.11
CA THR A 24 -15.76 5.00 -28.09
C THR A 24 -14.95 5.13 -29.39
N ASN A 25 -15.61 5.39 -30.52
CA ASN A 25 -14.89 5.67 -31.76
C ASN A 25 -13.92 6.84 -31.59
N GLN A 26 -14.26 7.82 -30.75
CA GLN A 26 -13.43 8.99 -30.48
C GLN A 26 -12.13 8.63 -29.75
N ASP A 27 -12.18 7.73 -28.77
CA ASP A 27 -10.99 7.21 -28.07
C ASP A 27 -10.03 6.48 -29.03
N LEU A 28 -10.61 5.78 -30.01
CA LEU A 28 -9.89 5.08 -31.07
C LEU A 28 -9.17 6.04 -32.02
N TRP A 29 -9.81 7.16 -32.39
CA TRP A 29 -9.22 8.20 -33.25
C TRP A 29 -8.12 8.99 -32.54
N GLU A 30 -8.34 9.35 -31.27
CA GLU A 30 -7.37 10.10 -30.46
C GLU A 30 -6.13 9.25 -30.11
N GLY A 31 -6.34 7.98 -29.75
CA GLY A 31 -5.24 7.03 -29.46
C GLY A 31 -4.39 6.67 -30.67
N THR A 32 -4.95 6.78 -31.89
CA THR A 32 -4.23 6.50 -33.15
C THR A 32 -3.66 7.77 -33.83
N ARG A 33 -3.85 8.96 -33.23
CA ARG A 33 -3.41 10.27 -33.74
C ARG A 33 -3.92 10.62 -35.14
N GLN A 34 -5.14 10.21 -35.49
CA GLN A 34 -5.75 10.57 -36.77
C GLN A 34 -6.71 11.76 -36.56
N CYS A 35 -6.25 12.98 -36.84
CA CYS A 35 -7.10 14.18 -36.81
C CYS A 35 -8.05 14.22 -38.01
N ILE A 36 -9.30 14.64 -37.78
CA ILE A 36 -10.22 15.09 -38.83
C ILE A 36 -9.74 16.48 -39.29
N GLN A 37 -9.12 16.57 -40.47
CA GLN A 37 -8.94 17.86 -41.14
C GLN A 37 -10.29 18.28 -41.73
N GLN A 38 -10.83 19.40 -41.27
CA GLN A 38 -11.83 20.14 -42.02
C GLN A 38 -11.15 20.77 -43.23
N ASP A 39 -11.63 20.43 -44.42
CA ASP A 39 -11.11 20.89 -45.70
C ASP A 39 -11.15 22.42 -45.81
N GLY A 40 -9.96 23.00 -46.00
CA GLY A 40 -9.75 24.37 -46.45
C GLY A 40 -8.67 24.34 -47.52
N SER A 41 -9.09 24.45 -48.78
CA SER A 41 -8.27 24.42 -49.99
C SER A 41 -7.26 25.57 -50.06
N ASP A 42 -5.98 25.27 -50.35
CA ASP A 42 -5.26 25.90 -51.47
C ASP A 42 -3.93 25.22 -51.84
N LEU A 43 -3.57 25.38 -53.11
CA LEU A 43 -2.62 24.61 -53.93
C LEU A 43 -1.12 24.95 -53.74
N THR A 44 -0.28 24.02 -54.24
CA THR A 44 1.08 24.16 -54.80
C THR A 44 2.31 23.79 -53.93
N SER A 45 2.81 22.55 -54.08
CA SER A 45 4.13 22.26 -54.70
C SER A 45 4.55 20.79 -54.48
N LEU A 46 5.22 20.24 -55.50
CA LEU A 46 5.44 18.82 -55.73
C LEU A 46 6.63 18.20 -54.97
N SER A 47 6.42 16.92 -54.63
CA SER A 47 7.34 15.78 -54.74
C SER A 47 8.46 15.59 -53.71
N ARG A 48 8.27 14.59 -52.85
CA ARG A 48 9.23 13.49 -52.58
C ARG A 48 8.49 12.37 -51.85
N GLN A 49 8.20 11.27 -52.56
CA GLN A 49 7.81 10.00 -51.95
C GLN A 49 9.02 9.36 -51.25
N PRO A 50 8.78 8.66 -50.13
CA PRO A 50 9.33 7.31 -49.99
C PRO A 50 8.24 6.25 -49.78
N THR A 51 8.26 5.26 -50.68
CA THR A 51 8.15 3.80 -50.44
C THR A 51 7.04 3.24 -49.52
N LYS A 52 5.99 2.70 -50.16
CA LYS A 52 5.37 1.35 -50.05
C LYS A 52 5.28 0.53 -48.72
N GLU A 53 5.62 1.06 -47.55
CA GLU A 53 5.52 0.30 -46.28
C GLU A 53 4.71 0.97 -45.17
N LEU A 54 4.11 2.13 -45.41
CA LEU A 54 3.18 2.72 -44.46
C LEU A 54 1.85 3.01 -45.15
N MET A 55 0.77 2.60 -44.50
CA MET A 55 -0.62 3.04 -44.74
C MET A 55 -1.34 2.38 -45.92
N SER A 56 -1.86 1.17 -45.70
CA SER A 56 -3.29 0.92 -45.96
C SER A 56 -3.74 -0.45 -45.42
N ALA A 57 -4.66 -0.39 -44.47
CA ALA A 57 -5.73 -1.37 -44.25
C ALA A 57 -5.38 -2.70 -43.56
N VAL A 58 -4.63 -2.63 -42.46
CA VAL A 58 -5.02 -3.41 -41.27
C VAL A 58 -6.24 -2.70 -40.69
N PHE A 59 -7.45 -3.15 -41.04
CA PHE A 59 -8.65 -3.17 -40.18
C PHE A 59 -9.91 -3.53 -41.00
N VAL A 60 -10.75 -4.39 -40.40
CA VAL A 60 -12.22 -4.52 -40.57
C VAL A 60 -12.80 -5.61 -41.51
N ARG A 61 -12.08 -6.27 -42.43
CA ARG A 61 -12.72 -7.31 -43.29
C ARG A 61 -12.38 -8.79 -43.05
N ALA A 62 -11.68 -9.15 -41.98
CA ALA A 62 -11.32 -10.55 -41.68
C ALA A 62 -11.71 -11.03 -40.26
N ALA A 63 -12.74 -10.43 -39.65
CA ALA A 63 -13.34 -10.96 -38.41
C ALA A 63 -14.84 -11.24 -38.55
N ILE A 64 -15.30 -11.47 -39.79
CA ILE A 64 -16.52 -12.21 -40.08
C ILE A 64 -16.08 -13.29 -41.06
N SER A 65 -16.27 -14.56 -40.68
CA SER A 65 -15.96 -15.79 -41.44
C SER A 65 -14.63 -16.51 -41.09
N LYS A 66 -14.81 -17.60 -40.34
CA LYS A 66 -14.05 -18.87 -40.31
C LYS A 66 -12.81 -19.03 -39.40
N GLN A 67 -12.99 -19.99 -38.49
CA GLN A 67 -12.02 -20.89 -37.83
C GLN A 67 -10.61 -20.92 -38.45
N THR A 68 -9.55 -20.70 -37.65
CA THR A 68 -8.39 -21.60 -37.45
C THR A 68 -7.31 -20.95 -36.56
N SER A 69 -6.45 -21.80 -35.97
CA SER A 69 -5.56 -21.60 -34.83
C SER A 69 -4.37 -20.64 -35.06
N LEU A 70 -4.01 -19.88 -34.01
CA LEU A 70 -2.75 -19.16 -33.92
C LEU A 70 -1.67 -20.03 -33.23
N THR A 71 -0.51 -20.20 -33.88
CA THR A 71 0.63 -20.99 -33.38
C THR A 71 1.67 -20.15 -32.63
N VAL A 72 2.39 -20.82 -31.73
CA VAL A 72 3.37 -20.36 -30.72
C VAL A 72 4.47 -19.41 -31.23
N LYS A 73 4.72 -19.31 -32.54
CA LYS A 73 5.73 -18.40 -33.11
C LYS A 73 5.31 -16.92 -33.10
N GLY A 74 4.01 -16.62 -33.17
CA GLY A 74 3.51 -15.23 -33.17
C GLY A 74 3.69 -14.51 -31.83
N VAL A 75 3.68 -15.26 -30.72
CA VAL A 75 3.77 -14.70 -29.35
C VAL A 75 5.20 -14.23 -29.01
N ARG A 76 6.24 -14.84 -29.60
CA ARG A 76 7.64 -14.47 -29.32
C ARG A 76 8.07 -13.14 -29.96
N VAL A 77 7.47 -12.75 -31.08
CA VAL A 77 7.78 -11.46 -31.74
C VAL A 77 7.13 -10.29 -30.99
N LEU A 78 5.93 -10.50 -30.44
CA LEU A 78 5.23 -9.51 -29.60
C LEU A 78 5.96 -9.22 -28.28
N LEU A 79 6.57 -10.23 -27.64
CA LEU A 79 7.34 -10.04 -26.40
C LEU A 79 8.67 -9.29 -26.58
N ALA A 80 9.26 -9.32 -27.79
CA ALA A 80 10.51 -8.61 -28.08
C ALA A 80 10.28 -7.11 -28.34
N ALA A 81 9.16 -6.75 -28.97
CA ALA A 81 8.80 -5.35 -29.23
C ALA A 81 8.35 -4.60 -27.97
N CYS A 82 7.69 -5.27 -27.01
CA CYS A 82 7.27 -4.64 -25.75
C CYS A 82 8.44 -4.31 -24.80
N ARG A 83 9.64 -4.89 -24.99
CA ARG A 83 10.80 -4.59 -24.14
C ARG A 83 11.52 -3.28 -24.49
N THR A 84 11.28 -2.71 -25.66
CA THR A 84 11.97 -1.48 -26.12
C THR A 84 11.16 -0.20 -25.93
N GLN A 85 9.88 -0.27 -25.51
CA GLN A 85 9.04 0.90 -25.25
C GLN A 85 8.83 1.23 -23.76
N ALA A 86 9.39 0.45 -22.83
CA ALA A 86 9.27 0.69 -21.39
C ALA A 86 10.26 1.72 -20.82
N GLU A 87 11.16 2.29 -21.62
CA GLU A 87 12.20 3.24 -21.17
C GLU A 87 11.86 4.72 -21.42
N GLY A 88 10.62 5.05 -21.80
CA GLY A 88 10.25 6.39 -22.24
C GLY A 88 9.02 6.99 -21.58
N SER A 89 8.95 7.08 -20.24
CA SER A 89 8.02 8.01 -19.59
C SER A 89 8.51 8.48 -18.21
N SER A 90 9.45 9.42 -18.20
CA SER A 90 9.69 10.29 -17.04
C SER A 90 9.15 11.68 -17.36
N TYR A 91 8.03 12.05 -16.75
CA TYR A 91 7.50 13.41 -16.83
C TYR A 91 8.25 14.31 -15.83
N PHE A 92 8.96 15.29 -16.38
CA PHE A 92 9.44 16.55 -15.81
C PHE A 92 9.65 16.64 -14.28
N SER A 93 10.89 16.43 -13.85
CA SER A 93 11.46 17.07 -12.66
C SER A 93 12.43 18.18 -13.10
N ARG A 94 12.22 19.40 -12.58
CA ARG A 94 13.14 20.54 -12.78
C ARG A 94 14.49 20.20 -12.15
N PRO A 95 15.63 20.63 -12.73
CA PRO A 95 16.93 20.46 -12.10
C PRO A 95 17.03 21.41 -10.91
N TYR A 96 16.93 20.90 -9.69
CA TYR A 96 17.25 21.66 -8.50
C TYR A 96 18.74 21.55 -8.20
N ILE A 97 19.34 22.72 -8.03
CA ILE A 97 20.75 22.95 -7.74
C ILE A 97 21.02 22.42 -6.33
N THR A 98 21.56 21.21 -6.22
CA THR A 98 22.30 20.80 -5.02
C THR A 98 23.54 21.70 -4.92
N SER A 99 23.70 22.39 -3.79
CA SER A 99 24.93 23.13 -3.51
C SER A 99 26.11 22.16 -3.62
N MET A 100 27.10 22.54 -4.42
CA MET A 100 28.33 21.79 -4.61
C MET A 100 29.01 21.54 -3.25
N ALA A 101 28.77 20.37 -2.67
CA ALA A 101 29.71 19.77 -1.75
C ALA A 101 30.89 19.27 -2.60
N SER A 102 32.10 19.62 -2.21
CA SER A 102 33.33 19.28 -2.91
C SER A 102 33.41 17.77 -3.17
N GLU A 103 33.22 17.36 -4.43
CA GLU A 103 33.49 16.00 -4.86
C GLU A 103 35.01 15.75 -4.77
N ASP A 104 35.38 14.76 -3.96
CA ASP A 104 36.75 14.30 -3.78
C ASP A 104 37.26 13.67 -5.10
N PRO A 105 38.31 14.21 -5.75
CA PRO A 105 38.71 13.85 -7.12
C PRO A 105 39.42 12.49 -7.22
N ASN A 106 39.34 11.62 -6.20
CA ASN A 106 39.99 10.32 -6.21
C ASN A 106 39.21 9.29 -5.35
N PRO A 107 38.38 8.39 -5.92
CA PRO A 107 37.62 7.41 -5.17
C PRO A 107 38.53 6.22 -4.78
N GLY A 108 39.57 6.50 -4.00
CA GLY A 108 40.31 5.45 -3.31
C GLY A 108 39.36 4.72 -2.37
N ARG A 109 39.44 3.38 -2.34
CA ARG A 109 38.62 2.52 -1.46
C ARG A 109 38.72 3.02 0.00
N ARG A 110 37.66 3.66 0.50
CA ARG A 110 37.55 4.07 1.91
C ARG A 110 37.42 2.82 2.79
N THR A 111 38.01 2.86 3.97
CA THR A 111 37.89 1.80 4.99
C THR A 111 36.77 2.16 5.93
N THR A 112 35.77 1.29 6.09
CA THR A 112 34.63 1.53 7.00
C THR A 112 34.76 0.66 8.24
N HIS A 113 34.70 1.30 9.41
CA HIS A 113 34.65 0.65 10.72
C HIS A 113 33.22 0.66 11.25
N VAL A 114 32.67 -0.51 11.59
CA VAL A 114 31.28 -0.64 12.03
C VAL A 114 31.24 -1.04 13.50
N TYR A 115 30.47 -0.31 14.32
CA TYR A 115 30.36 -0.55 15.75
C TYR A 115 28.96 -0.23 16.28
N GLY A 116 28.73 -0.50 17.58
CA GLY A 116 27.44 -0.37 18.24
C GLY A 116 27.09 -1.62 19.03
N ALA A 117 25.99 -1.58 19.78
CA ALA A 117 25.51 -2.74 20.51
C ALA A 117 25.01 -3.83 19.53
N PRO A 118 25.07 -5.12 19.93
CA PRO A 118 24.32 -6.19 19.28
C PRO A 118 22.86 -5.79 19.07
N ARG A 119 22.23 -6.30 18.01
CA ARG A 119 20.79 -6.10 17.84
C ARG A 119 20.03 -6.72 19.00
N GLU A 120 18.98 -6.04 19.44
CA GLU A 120 18.13 -6.53 20.54
C GLU A 120 17.00 -7.44 20.04
N SER A 121 16.66 -7.36 18.75
CA SER A 121 15.60 -8.16 18.15
C SER A 121 16.03 -8.75 16.81
N GLU A 122 15.35 -9.83 16.42
CA GLU A 122 15.44 -10.38 15.08
C GLU A 122 15.01 -9.35 14.01
N ARG A 123 15.57 -9.47 12.80
CA ARG A 123 15.23 -8.59 11.69
C ARG A 123 13.81 -8.88 11.17
N PRO A 124 13.11 -7.87 10.63
CA PRO A 124 11.73 -8.02 10.17
C PRO A 124 11.49 -9.20 9.20
N LEU A 125 12.37 -9.42 8.23
CA LEU A 125 12.20 -10.50 7.25
C LEU A 125 12.44 -11.90 7.83
N ALA A 126 13.31 -12.02 8.82
CA ALA A 126 13.52 -13.29 9.51
C ALA A 126 12.30 -13.63 10.39
N ARG A 127 11.68 -12.63 11.03
CA ARG A 127 10.39 -12.79 11.72
C ARG A 127 9.28 -13.28 10.78
N ASP A 128 9.25 -12.77 9.55
CA ASP A 128 8.24 -13.14 8.55
C ASP A 128 8.42 -14.57 7.99
N ALA A 129 9.54 -15.23 8.25
CA ALA A 129 9.80 -16.57 7.73
C ALA A 129 8.76 -17.60 8.20
N VAL A 130 8.18 -17.39 9.40
CA VAL A 130 7.07 -18.21 9.91
C VAL A 130 5.88 -18.20 8.95
N LEU A 131 5.50 -17.02 8.45
CA LEU A 131 4.40 -16.85 7.51
C LEU A 131 4.69 -17.44 6.12
N MET A 132 5.96 -17.48 5.74
CA MET A 132 6.39 -18.08 4.47
C MET A 132 6.48 -19.61 4.52
N ARG A 133 6.75 -20.18 5.69
CA ARG A 133 7.11 -21.60 5.84
C ARG A 133 6.03 -22.54 5.32
N ALA A 134 4.76 -22.15 5.48
CA ALA A 134 3.60 -22.87 4.97
C ALA A 134 3.56 -22.96 3.44
N ALA A 135 3.74 -21.82 2.77
CA ALA A 135 3.57 -21.70 1.33
C ALA A 135 4.86 -22.00 0.55
N ASN A 136 6.03 -21.68 1.13
CA ASN A 136 7.33 -21.85 0.49
C ASN A 136 8.44 -22.08 1.55
N PRO A 137 8.60 -23.31 2.05
CA PRO A 137 9.58 -23.63 3.10
C PRO A 137 11.03 -23.42 2.65
N GLU A 138 11.34 -23.65 1.37
CA GLU A 138 12.68 -23.44 0.82
C GLU A 138 13.08 -21.96 0.86
N ARG A 139 12.17 -21.08 0.43
CA ARG A 139 12.40 -19.63 0.48
C ARG A 139 12.50 -19.11 1.92
N ALA A 140 11.66 -19.60 2.82
CA ALA A 140 11.73 -19.26 4.24
C ALA A 140 13.11 -19.62 4.82
N ALA A 141 13.59 -20.85 4.57
CA ALA A 141 14.89 -21.31 5.04
C ALA A 141 16.05 -20.52 4.41
N ALA A 142 15.95 -20.15 3.13
CA ALA A 142 16.94 -19.33 2.44
C ALA A 142 17.05 -17.93 3.07
N LEU A 143 15.92 -17.27 3.33
CA LEU A 143 15.87 -15.95 3.97
C LEU A 143 16.41 -15.99 5.40
N GLU A 144 15.99 -16.96 6.22
CA GLU A 144 16.53 -17.12 7.57
C GLU A 144 18.05 -17.31 7.57
N LYS A 145 18.58 -18.10 6.63
CA LYS A 145 20.01 -18.32 6.50
C LYS A 145 20.73 -17.04 6.09
N GLU A 146 20.21 -16.31 5.12
CA GLU A 146 20.77 -15.04 4.65
C GLU A 146 20.84 -14.01 5.79
N GLU A 147 19.74 -13.84 6.54
CA GLU A 147 19.67 -12.91 7.66
C GLU A 147 20.62 -13.30 8.80
N LYS A 148 20.73 -14.60 9.12
CA LYS A 148 21.70 -15.11 10.10
C LYS A 148 23.14 -14.87 9.66
N GLU A 149 23.47 -15.09 8.39
CA GLU A 149 24.79 -14.81 7.85
C GLU A 149 25.10 -13.31 7.88
N LYS A 150 24.13 -12.46 7.53
CA LYS A 150 24.27 -11.00 7.58
C LYS A 150 24.53 -10.51 8.99
N LEU A 151 23.75 -10.99 9.97
CA LEU A 151 23.96 -10.69 11.38
C LEU A 151 25.35 -11.14 11.86
N LYS A 152 25.76 -12.37 11.52
CA LYS A 152 27.08 -12.89 11.88
C LYS A 152 28.22 -12.07 11.29
N ARG A 153 28.09 -11.60 10.05
CA ARG A 153 29.07 -10.72 9.39
C ARG A 153 29.15 -9.37 10.12
N GLU A 154 28.02 -8.77 10.47
CA GLU A 154 27.97 -7.52 11.24
C GLU A 154 28.61 -7.67 12.63
N ASP A 155 28.29 -8.73 13.35
CA ASP A 155 28.84 -8.97 14.70
C ASP A 155 30.34 -9.28 14.67
N ASN A 156 30.82 -10.04 13.68
CA ASN A 156 32.26 -10.25 13.47
C ASN A 156 32.98 -8.94 13.16
N GLN A 157 32.38 -8.09 12.32
CA GLN A 157 32.94 -6.78 11.99
C GLN A 157 33.04 -5.91 13.25
N ARG A 158 31.95 -5.84 14.05
CA ARG A 158 31.89 -5.11 15.33
C ARG A 158 32.97 -5.58 16.31
N ALA A 159 33.15 -6.89 16.45
CA ALA A 159 34.17 -7.45 17.33
C ALA A 159 35.59 -7.08 16.89
N SER A 160 35.85 -7.09 15.58
CA SER A 160 37.16 -6.71 15.03
C SER A 160 37.48 -5.22 15.19
N ASP A 161 36.48 -4.36 15.05
CA ASP A 161 36.65 -2.90 15.10
C ASP A 161 36.66 -2.34 16.54
N ALA A 162 36.04 -3.03 17.50
CA ALA A 162 36.09 -2.68 18.93
C ALA A 162 37.52 -2.60 19.49
N GLN A 163 38.48 -3.29 18.86
CA GLN A 163 39.90 -3.28 19.24
C GLN A 163 40.70 -2.09 18.68
N LYS A 164 40.15 -1.30 17.74
CA LYS A 164 40.85 -0.17 17.09
C LYS A 164 40.27 1.18 17.51
N LYS A 165 40.54 1.63 18.74
CA LYS A 165 40.20 3.00 19.16
C LYS A 165 41.34 3.98 18.82
N LYS A 166 41.18 4.78 17.76
CA LYS A 166 41.95 6.03 17.60
C LYS A 166 41.26 7.14 18.39
N LEU A 167 41.94 7.68 19.39
CA LEU A 167 41.40 8.71 20.31
C LEU A 167 41.03 10.03 19.61
N ASP A 168 41.53 10.28 18.40
CA ASP A 168 41.40 11.58 17.72
C ASP A 168 40.21 11.67 16.74
N VAL A 169 39.58 10.55 16.39
CA VAL A 169 38.42 10.53 15.47
C VAL A 169 37.10 10.61 16.24
N LEU A 170 36.14 11.36 15.71
CA LEU A 170 34.80 11.46 16.29
C LEU A 170 34.06 10.13 16.12
N THR A 171 33.58 9.57 17.22
CA THR A 171 32.77 8.34 17.25
C THR A 171 31.54 8.55 18.14
N VAL A 172 30.41 7.94 17.75
CA VAL A 172 29.13 8.05 18.45
C VAL A 172 29.08 7.01 19.57
N GLN A 173 29.11 7.44 20.82
CA GLN A 173 29.00 6.56 21.98
C GLN A 173 27.56 6.12 22.24
N ASN A 174 26.57 6.99 21.99
CA ASN A 174 25.17 6.69 22.23
C ASN A 174 24.25 7.47 21.26
N ILE A 175 23.13 6.85 20.86
CA ILE A 175 22.00 7.50 20.20
C ILE A 175 20.78 7.33 21.11
N ASP A 176 20.31 8.42 21.69
CA ASP A 176 19.03 8.46 22.38
C ASP A 176 17.95 8.97 21.42
N PHE A 177 16.93 8.15 21.19
CA PHE A 177 15.79 8.50 20.34
C PHE A 177 14.76 9.39 21.03
N ASN A 178 14.97 9.81 22.28
CA ASN A 178 14.04 10.63 23.05
C ASN A 178 12.60 10.06 22.99
N ILE A 179 12.48 8.73 23.11
CA ILE A 179 11.32 7.94 22.64
C ILE A 179 10.00 8.47 23.20
N LYS A 180 9.95 8.81 24.50
CA LYS A 180 8.72 9.31 25.13
C LYS A 180 8.29 10.68 24.58
N GLU A 181 9.25 11.57 24.32
CA GLU A 181 8.98 12.89 23.75
C GLU A 181 8.45 12.75 22.32
N ASN A 182 9.17 11.99 21.50
CA ASN A 182 8.79 11.77 20.11
C ASN A 182 7.45 11.03 20.04
N ALA A 183 7.23 9.99 20.84
CA ALA A 183 5.97 9.26 20.82
C ALA A 183 4.75 10.13 21.19
N LYS A 184 4.93 11.10 22.09
CA LYS A 184 3.89 12.07 22.42
C LYS A 184 3.58 12.98 21.22
N LYS A 185 4.62 13.53 20.56
CA LYS A 185 4.46 14.41 19.40
C LYS A 185 3.88 13.69 18.18
N HIS A 186 4.29 12.44 17.96
CA HIS A 186 3.85 11.61 16.84
C HIS A 186 2.54 10.85 17.10
N HIS A 187 1.89 11.02 18.26
CA HIS A 187 0.67 10.29 18.61
C HIS A 187 0.85 8.75 18.54
N THR A 188 1.95 8.27 19.11
CA THR A 188 2.35 6.85 19.14
C THR A 188 2.66 6.35 20.55
N SER A 189 2.39 7.13 21.60
CA SER A 189 2.62 6.69 23.00
C SER A 189 1.81 5.46 23.42
N GLN A 190 0.75 5.11 22.69
CA GLN A 190 -0.14 4.00 23.06
C GLN A 190 0.42 2.63 22.67
N TYR A 191 1.25 2.52 21.63
CA TYR A 191 1.81 1.26 21.17
C TYR A 191 2.59 0.57 22.29
N HIS A 192 2.33 -0.71 22.51
CA HIS A 192 2.98 -1.50 23.54
C HIS A 192 4.52 -1.43 23.44
N CYS A 193 5.09 -1.54 22.24
CA CYS A 193 6.54 -1.49 22.03
C CYS A 193 7.19 -0.15 22.42
N VAL A 194 6.42 0.92 22.61
CA VAL A 194 6.92 2.21 23.12
C VAL A 194 6.97 2.22 24.66
N LYS A 195 6.08 1.47 25.31
CA LYS A 195 5.86 1.45 26.76
C LYS A 195 6.83 0.49 27.47
N GLY A 196 8.11 0.85 27.55
CA GLY A 196 9.11 0.05 28.27
C GLY A 196 10.38 0.81 28.61
N LYS A 197 11.23 0.27 29.51
CA LYS A 197 12.59 0.79 29.74
C LYS A 197 13.43 0.71 28.45
N ASP A 198 13.17 -0.32 27.66
CA ASP A 198 13.81 -0.60 26.38
C ASP A 198 12.86 -0.34 25.20
N GLY A 199 12.09 0.76 25.26
CA GLY A 199 11.12 1.09 24.20
C GLY A 199 11.72 1.15 22.78
N GLN A 200 10.85 0.92 21.79
CA GLN A 200 11.13 1.03 20.36
C GLN A 200 10.62 2.39 19.84
N PRO A 201 11.38 3.11 18.99
CA PRO A 201 10.88 4.31 18.32
C PRO A 201 9.74 3.97 17.35
N VAL A 202 8.57 4.58 17.55
CA VAL A 202 7.44 4.54 16.61
C VAL A 202 7.13 5.98 16.21
N LEU A 203 7.34 6.28 14.94
CA LEU A 203 7.27 7.62 14.35
C LEU A 203 6.25 7.63 13.23
N ARG A 204 5.83 8.83 12.84
CA ARG A 204 4.96 9.06 11.68
C ARG A 204 5.70 9.92 10.67
N ARG A 205 5.55 9.59 9.39
CA ARG A 205 6.16 10.33 8.28
C ARG A 205 5.57 11.75 8.14
N GLY A 206 6.20 12.63 7.36
CA GLY A 206 5.78 14.03 7.24
C GLY A 206 5.91 14.85 8.55
N GLU A 207 6.71 14.40 9.51
CA GLU A 207 6.87 15.03 10.83
C GLU A 207 8.31 14.92 11.34
N VAL A 208 8.71 15.87 12.20
CA VAL A 208 10.06 15.95 12.77
C VAL A 208 10.16 15.20 14.10
N PHE A 209 11.18 14.36 14.23
CA PHE A 209 11.56 13.72 15.49
C PHE A 209 12.93 14.19 15.98
N HIS A 210 13.23 13.96 17.25
CA HIS A 210 14.48 14.41 17.88
C HIS A 210 15.33 13.24 18.34
N ILE A 211 16.61 13.25 18.00
CA ILE A 211 17.61 12.32 18.54
C ILE A 211 18.71 13.09 19.27
N THR A 212 19.30 12.48 20.28
CA THR A 212 20.44 13.03 21.02
C THR A 212 21.65 12.12 20.81
N LEU A 213 22.66 12.66 20.15
CA LEU A 213 23.92 11.97 19.88
C LEU A 213 24.91 12.31 20.98
N THR A 214 25.56 11.30 21.57
CA THR A 214 26.69 11.49 22.49
C THR A 214 27.96 10.98 21.84
N PHE A 215 29.01 11.78 21.83
CA PHE A 215 30.28 11.47 21.17
C PHE A 215 31.42 11.21 22.16
N ASN A 216 32.50 10.59 21.69
CA ASN A 216 33.73 10.38 22.48
C ASN A 216 34.52 11.67 22.76
N ARG A 217 34.36 12.69 21.91
CA ARG A 217 34.91 14.04 22.04
C ARG A 217 33.92 15.05 21.50
N ARG A 218 34.19 16.35 21.68
CA ARG A 218 33.39 17.41 21.07
C ARG A 218 33.32 17.29 19.55
N TYR A 219 32.15 17.56 18.99
CA TYR A 219 31.93 17.69 17.56
C TYR A 219 32.56 18.98 17.04
N LEU A 220 33.35 18.89 15.97
CA LEU A 220 34.00 20.03 15.34
C LEU A 220 33.59 20.11 13.87
N ARG A 221 32.61 20.97 13.57
CA ARG A 221 32.10 21.28 12.23
C ARG A 221 33.13 21.25 11.09
N LYS A 222 34.28 21.94 11.28
CA LYS A 222 35.30 22.07 10.23
C LYS A 222 36.15 20.81 10.02
N LYS A 223 36.05 19.83 10.92
CA LYS A 223 36.85 18.61 10.93
C LYS A 223 36.00 17.34 10.80
N ASP A 224 34.73 17.38 11.18
CA ASP A 224 33.89 16.21 11.33
C ASP A 224 32.67 16.28 10.43
N ASP A 225 32.59 15.37 9.47
CA ASP A 225 31.40 15.14 8.67
C ASP A 225 30.49 14.13 9.37
N LEU A 226 29.20 14.46 9.47
CA LEU A 226 28.18 13.62 10.08
C LEU A 226 27.09 13.30 9.05
N HIS A 227 26.92 12.00 8.76
CA HIS A 227 25.87 11.51 7.89
C HIS A 227 24.92 10.58 8.64
N PHE A 228 23.65 10.67 8.30
CA PHE A 228 22.60 9.76 8.73
C PHE A 228 22.24 8.87 7.55
N ILE A 229 22.18 7.56 7.79
CA ILE A 229 21.81 6.55 6.80
C ILE A 229 20.61 5.81 7.37
N PHE A 230 19.46 5.94 6.70
CA PHE A 230 18.26 5.17 7.01
C PHE A 230 18.05 4.11 5.94
N GLU A 231 17.80 2.87 6.37
CA GLU A 231 17.58 1.72 5.47
C GLU A 231 16.29 0.97 5.84
N ALA A 232 15.46 0.67 4.85
CA ALA A 232 14.28 -0.20 4.94
C ALA A 232 14.50 -1.47 4.11
N GLY A 233 14.47 -2.64 4.74
CA GLY A 233 14.70 -3.93 4.09
C GLY A 233 16.18 -4.28 3.90
N THR A 234 16.46 -5.43 3.27
CA THR A 234 17.80 -6.04 3.26
C THR A 234 18.54 -5.99 1.93
N GLU A 235 17.82 -5.78 0.82
CA GLU A 235 18.34 -5.57 -0.52
C GLU A 235 17.68 -4.33 -1.15
N SER A 236 18.40 -3.21 -1.34
CA SER A 236 18.24 -2.35 -2.54
C SER A 236 19.01 -1.01 -2.52
N PRO A 237 19.46 -0.54 -3.70
CA PRO A 237 19.94 0.82 -3.96
C PRO A 237 18.81 1.83 -4.34
N ALA A 238 17.54 1.48 -4.12
CA ALA A 238 16.42 2.36 -4.47
C ALA A 238 16.37 3.56 -3.52
N LYS A 239 16.30 4.78 -4.08
CA LYS A 239 16.35 6.05 -3.33
C LYS A 239 15.38 6.14 -2.14
N ASN A 240 14.21 5.48 -2.21
CA ASN A 240 13.21 5.51 -1.12
C ASN A 240 13.34 4.40 -0.07
N LEU A 241 14.26 3.45 -0.25
CA LEU A 241 14.53 2.37 0.72
C LEU A 241 15.88 2.52 1.41
N GLN A 242 16.78 3.33 0.87
CA GLN A 242 17.99 3.78 1.55
C GLN A 242 18.19 5.26 1.28
N VAL A 243 18.25 6.06 2.34
CA VAL A 243 18.48 7.50 2.26
C VAL A 243 19.72 7.85 3.07
N THR A 244 20.55 8.74 2.52
CA THR A 244 21.73 9.28 3.18
C THR A 244 21.70 10.79 3.11
N PHE A 245 21.81 11.45 4.26
CA PHE A 245 21.79 12.92 4.36
C PHE A 245 22.76 13.40 5.43
N THR A 246 23.26 14.62 5.27
CA THR A 246 24.19 15.25 6.21
C THR A 246 23.46 16.07 7.25
N LEU A 247 24.14 16.34 8.38
CA LEU A 247 23.69 17.34 9.32
C LEU A 247 23.76 18.74 8.68
N ASP A 248 22.63 19.43 8.62
CA ASP A 248 22.57 20.86 8.31
C ASP A 248 22.87 21.67 9.57
N GLU A 249 23.88 22.53 9.46
CA GLU A 249 24.40 23.34 10.56
C GLU A 249 24.09 24.84 10.41
N ASP A 250 23.59 25.28 9.25
CA ASP A 250 23.38 26.68 8.90
C ASP A 250 21.90 27.08 8.79
N ARG A 251 21.00 26.13 8.51
CA ARG A 251 19.56 26.42 8.42
C ARG A 251 18.94 26.63 9.80
N TRP A 252 18.89 27.90 10.20
CA TRP A 252 17.92 28.41 11.19
C TRP A 252 16.48 28.41 10.65
N VAL A 253 16.28 28.06 9.36
CA VAL A 253 14.96 27.95 8.74
C VAL A 253 14.20 26.83 9.43
N ARG A 254 13.01 27.16 9.95
CA ARG A 254 12.09 26.13 10.47
C ARG A 254 11.72 25.22 9.31
N TYR A 255 11.74 23.91 9.57
CA TYR A 255 11.12 22.92 8.68
C TYR A 255 9.78 23.46 8.19
N ASN A 256 9.61 23.47 6.87
CA ASN A 256 8.37 23.84 6.23
C ASN A 256 7.74 22.58 5.62
N PRO A 257 6.71 22.01 6.28
CA PRO A 257 5.99 20.84 5.78
C PRO A 257 5.42 20.99 4.37
N GLU A 258 5.28 22.23 3.88
CA GLU A 258 4.69 22.52 2.57
C GLU A 258 5.75 22.65 1.47
N THR A 259 7.05 22.69 1.79
CA THR A 259 8.13 22.83 0.79
C THR A 259 9.29 21.87 0.96
N ASP A 260 9.47 21.27 2.14
CA ASP A 260 10.55 20.31 2.39
C ASP A 260 10.08 18.89 2.01
N GLU A 261 10.63 18.37 0.91
CA GLU A 261 10.24 17.08 0.32
C GLU A 261 11.22 15.94 0.66
N ASP A 262 12.44 16.24 1.11
CA ASP A 262 13.50 15.26 1.34
C ASP A 262 13.86 15.06 2.82
N TRP A 263 14.50 13.94 3.15
CA TRP A 263 15.04 13.68 4.47
C TRP A 263 16.08 14.73 4.85
N MET A 264 15.97 15.29 6.05
CA MET A 264 16.91 16.29 6.55
C MET A 264 17.24 16.07 8.02
N ALA A 265 18.47 16.38 8.42
CA ALA A 265 18.88 16.52 9.81
C ALA A 265 19.32 17.96 10.05
N ARG A 266 18.93 18.54 11.19
CA ARG A 266 19.42 19.83 11.63
C ARG A 266 19.79 19.82 13.10
N MET A 267 20.81 20.58 13.45
CA MET A 267 21.20 20.74 14.85
C MET A 267 20.24 21.70 15.57
N VAL A 268 19.74 21.32 16.75
CA VAL A 268 18.80 22.14 17.53
C VAL A 268 19.25 22.41 18.97
N GLY A 269 20.34 21.77 19.41
CA GLY A 269 20.91 22.02 20.73
C GLY A 269 22.29 21.38 20.89
N ARG A 270 23.09 21.96 21.78
CA ARG A 270 24.43 21.46 22.14
C ARG A 270 24.58 21.46 23.65
N GLU A 271 25.19 20.40 24.17
CA GLU A 271 25.46 20.24 25.61
C GLU A 271 26.87 19.67 25.82
N HIS A 272 27.44 19.91 27.01
CA HIS A 272 28.76 19.40 27.41
C HIS A 272 29.89 19.73 26.42
N ASP A 273 30.10 21.02 26.12
CA ASP A 273 31.12 21.49 25.16
C ASP A 273 31.03 20.75 23.81
N ASP A 274 29.82 20.66 23.24
CA ASP A 274 29.52 20.00 21.96
C ASP A 274 29.82 18.49 21.91
N GLN A 275 29.99 17.84 23.06
CA GLN A 275 30.08 16.38 23.15
C GLN A 275 28.71 15.71 23.00
N LYS A 276 27.62 16.43 23.30
CA LYS A 276 26.26 15.98 23.03
C LYS A 276 25.55 16.93 22.08
N LEU A 277 24.99 16.38 21.01
CA LEU A 277 24.22 17.12 20.03
C LEU A 277 22.78 16.64 20.01
N ARG A 278 21.85 17.59 20.14
CA ARG A 278 20.44 17.35 19.87
C ARG A 278 20.15 17.68 18.42
N VAL A 279 19.67 16.69 17.67
CA VAL A 279 19.39 16.76 16.24
C VAL A 279 17.91 16.56 16.01
N ALA A 280 17.31 17.44 15.21
CA ALA A 280 15.97 17.27 14.70
C ALA A 280 16.06 16.65 13.30
N VAL A 281 15.36 15.55 13.07
CA VAL A 281 15.35 14.80 11.81
C VAL A 281 13.94 14.84 11.24
N TYR A 282 13.81 15.25 9.98
CA TYR A 282 12.56 15.26 9.24
C TYR A 282 12.41 13.99 8.41
N ILE A 283 11.21 13.39 8.47
CA ILE A 283 10.81 12.24 7.64
C ILE A 283 9.86 12.76 6.56
N PRO A 284 10.16 12.64 5.25
CA PRO A 284 9.25 13.01 4.16
C PRO A 284 7.88 12.35 4.24
N GLY A 285 6.84 13.05 3.77
CA GLY A 285 5.46 12.55 3.73
C GLY A 285 5.24 11.33 2.82
N ASP A 286 6.18 11.04 1.92
CA ASP A 286 6.20 9.89 1.01
C ASP A 286 7.20 8.81 1.44
N ALA A 287 7.77 8.90 2.65
CA ALA A 287 8.62 7.85 3.18
C ALA A 287 7.85 6.53 3.26
N VAL A 288 8.54 5.42 2.95
CA VAL A 288 7.97 4.08 3.02
C VAL A 288 7.55 3.75 4.45
N VAL A 289 6.32 3.26 4.61
CA VAL A 289 5.80 2.75 5.88
C VAL A 289 6.40 1.37 6.15
N GLY A 290 7.02 1.21 7.32
CA GLY A 290 7.76 0.00 7.63
C GLY A 290 8.72 0.13 8.81
N GLU A 291 9.54 -0.91 8.98
CA GLU A 291 10.62 -0.97 9.97
C GLU A 291 11.94 -0.57 9.32
N TRP A 292 12.56 0.48 9.86
CA TRP A 292 13.79 1.10 9.36
C TRP A 292 14.98 0.88 10.31
N GLU A 293 16.18 0.98 9.77
CA GLU A 293 17.45 0.89 10.49
C GLU A 293 18.18 2.22 10.38
N LEU A 294 18.70 2.73 11.50
CA LEU A 294 19.56 3.93 11.51
C LEU A 294 21.02 3.54 11.64
N LYS A 295 21.85 4.13 10.77
CA LYS A 295 23.29 4.18 10.93
C LYS A 295 23.77 5.64 10.94
N VAL A 296 24.66 5.96 11.87
CA VAL A 296 25.30 7.29 11.94
C VAL A 296 26.76 7.12 11.54
N LYS A 297 27.13 7.74 10.42
CA LYS A 297 28.50 7.72 9.88
C LYS A 297 29.21 9.01 10.25
N THR A 298 30.36 8.90 10.89
CA THR A 298 31.29 9.99 11.13
C THR A 298 32.53 9.82 10.26
N THR A 299 32.99 10.91 9.64
CA THR A 299 34.20 10.93 8.82
C THR A 299 35.04 12.15 9.22
N LEU A 300 36.33 11.94 9.47
CA LEU A 300 37.27 13.04 9.67
C LEU A 300 37.63 13.63 8.29
N VAL A 301 37.47 14.94 8.10
CA VAL A 301 37.78 15.62 6.84
C VAL A 301 39.23 15.33 6.43
N GLY A 302 39.43 14.86 5.20
CA GLY A 302 40.73 14.43 4.68
C GLY A 302 41.15 13.00 5.02
N SER A 303 40.35 12.28 5.83
CA SER A 303 40.56 10.85 6.12
C SER A 303 39.93 9.95 5.03
N LYS A 304 40.52 8.77 4.85
CA LYS A 304 39.95 7.66 4.07
C LYS A 304 39.24 6.62 4.95
N GLU A 305 39.09 6.89 6.24
CA GLU A 305 38.41 6.04 7.21
C GLU A 305 37.04 6.61 7.58
N ASP A 306 36.00 5.77 7.49
CA ASP A 306 34.63 6.06 7.92
C ASP A 306 34.30 5.25 9.18
N PHE A 307 33.55 5.85 10.10
CA PHE A 307 33.14 5.20 11.36
C PHE A 307 31.61 5.17 11.43
N VAL A 308 31.01 3.99 11.41
CA VAL A 308 29.57 3.78 11.32
C VAL A 308 29.04 3.14 12.60
N MET A 309 28.22 3.88 13.33
CA MET A 309 27.47 3.34 14.46
C MET A 309 26.10 2.87 14.00
N ILE A 310 25.75 1.61 14.27
CA ILE A 310 24.43 1.03 13.96
C ILE A 310 23.55 1.09 15.21
N TYR A 311 22.39 1.71 15.10
CA TYR A 311 21.40 1.71 16.17
C TYR A 311 20.80 0.29 16.35
N PRO A 312 20.73 -0.26 17.57
CA PRO A 312 20.43 -1.68 17.79
C PRO A 312 18.95 -2.06 17.61
N LYS A 313 18.03 -1.09 17.53
CA LYS A 313 16.58 -1.32 17.46
C LYS A 313 15.99 -0.88 16.11
N PRO A 314 14.94 -1.55 15.63
CA PRO A 314 14.18 -1.08 14.47
C PRO A 314 13.39 0.20 14.80
N ILE A 315 13.20 1.05 13.78
CA ILE A 315 12.46 2.30 13.86
C ILE A 315 11.19 2.13 13.04
N ALA A 316 10.03 2.09 13.68
CA ALA A 316 8.77 1.99 12.95
C ALA A 316 8.37 3.37 12.41
N ILE A 317 8.12 3.45 11.11
CA ILE A 317 7.60 4.66 10.44
C ILE A 317 6.21 4.34 9.90
N LEU A 318 5.22 5.13 10.32
CA LEU A 318 3.80 4.97 10.01
C LEU A 318 3.29 6.09 9.10
N PHE A 319 2.09 5.90 8.54
CA PHE A 319 1.29 6.97 7.95
C PHE A 319 0.95 8.05 8.98
N ASN A 320 0.77 9.28 8.50
CA ASN A 320 0.54 10.45 9.33
C ASN A 320 -0.69 11.27 8.93
N PRO A 321 -1.87 10.99 9.50
CA PRO A 321 -3.06 11.76 9.18
C PRO A 321 -3.04 13.18 9.77
N TRP A 322 -2.12 13.51 10.68
CA TRP A 322 -1.97 14.86 11.23
C TRP A 322 -1.15 15.78 10.33
N SER A 323 -0.35 15.24 9.41
CA SER A 323 0.57 16.03 8.57
C SER A 323 0.00 16.28 7.18
N LYS A 324 0.02 17.54 6.73
CA LYS A 324 -0.35 17.94 5.37
C LYS A 324 0.57 17.38 4.28
N ALA A 325 1.79 17.00 4.65
CA ALA A 325 2.75 16.42 3.71
C ALA A 325 2.39 14.98 3.32
N ASP A 326 1.49 14.33 4.07
CA ASP A 326 1.09 12.95 3.85
C ASP A 326 -0.24 12.88 3.07
N SER A 327 -0.32 11.98 2.08
CA SER A 327 -1.56 11.73 1.34
C SER A 327 -2.68 11.11 2.18
N VAL A 328 -2.43 10.75 3.44
CA VAL A 328 -3.50 10.37 4.40
C VAL A 328 -3.94 11.53 5.29
N HIS A 329 -3.51 12.77 5.01
CA HIS A 329 -3.86 13.93 5.83
C HIS A 329 -5.37 14.04 5.99
N PHE A 330 -5.83 13.99 7.24
CA PHE A 330 -7.24 14.11 7.58
C PHE A 330 -7.64 15.59 7.57
N THR A 331 -8.37 16.00 6.55
CA THR A 331 -8.74 17.41 6.32
C THR A 331 -10.08 17.81 6.94
N GLU A 332 -10.85 16.84 7.47
CA GLU A 332 -12.02 17.10 8.30
C GLU A 332 -11.62 17.49 9.74
N ASP A 333 -12.53 17.34 10.71
CA ASP A 333 -12.25 17.62 12.11
C ASP A 333 -11.18 16.67 12.66
N LYS A 334 -10.01 17.22 13.01
CA LYS A 334 -8.88 16.47 13.57
C LYS A 334 -9.22 15.72 14.85
N GLU A 335 -10.24 16.13 15.59
CA GLU A 335 -10.71 15.41 16.78
C GLU A 335 -11.24 14.02 16.43
N LEU A 336 -11.76 13.80 15.21
CA LEU A 336 -12.19 12.50 14.73
C LEU A 336 -11.03 11.51 14.54
N LEU A 337 -9.78 11.95 14.53
CA LEU A 337 -8.64 11.03 14.58
C LEU A 337 -8.54 10.29 15.92
N LYS A 338 -9.17 10.81 16.99
CA LYS A 338 -9.36 10.04 18.22
C LYS A 338 -10.21 8.80 17.97
N GLU A 339 -11.19 8.89 17.07
CA GLU A 339 -12.04 7.77 16.67
C GLU A 339 -11.36 6.89 15.63
N TYR A 340 -10.91 7.46 14.50
CA TYR A 340 -10.49 6.68 13.34
C TYR A 340 -9.05 6.18 13.37
N ILE A 341 -8.26 6.57 14.38
CA ILE A 341 -6.90 6.07 14.62
C ILE A 341 -6.73 5.56 16.04
N LEU A 342 -7.10 6.36 17.04
CA LEU A 342 -6.73 6.11 18.43
C LEU A 342 -7.72 5.25 19.21
N ASN A 343 -8.96 5.08 18.75
CA ASN A 343 -9.95 4.26 19.45
C ASN A 343 -9.69 2.77 19.16
N GLU A 344 -9.50 1.98 20.21
CA GLU A 344 -9.27 0.54 20.13
C GLU A 344 -10.56 -0.28 20.24
N SER A 345 -11.72 0.38 20.40
CA SER A 345 -13.03 -0.25 20.48
C SER A 345 -13.91 0.17 19.32
N GLY A 346 -14.68 -0.76 18.79
CA GLY A 346 -15.63 -0.56 17.71
C GLY A 346 -16.98 -1.19 18.02
N THR A 347 -17.95 -0.94 17.14
CA THR A 347 -19.29 -1.52 17.21
C THR A 347 -19.60 -2.21 15.90
N VAL A 348 -19.96 -3.49 15.98
CA VAL A 348 -20.46 -4.26 14.85
C VAL A 348 -21.97 -4.07 14.79
N PHE A 349 -22.48 -3.52 13.69
CA PHE A 349 -23.92 -3.45 13.43
C PHE A 349 -24.33 -4.63 12.55
N VAL A 350 -25.36 -5.36 12.97
CA VAL A 350 -25.87 -6.59 12.32
C VAL A 350 -27.39 -6.61 12.33
N GLY A 351 -27.99 -7.62 11.71
CA GLY A 351 -29.44 -7.82 11.68
C GLY A 351 -30.04 -7.40 10.34
N THR A 352 -31.14 -6.66 10.36
CA THR A 352 -31.78 -6.12 9.16
C THR A 352 -31.97 -4.62 9.30
N ALA A 353 -32.25 -3.92 8.20
CA ALA A 353 -32.56 -2.49 8.21
C ALA A 353 -33.71 -2.11 9.16
N SER A 354 -34.69 -3.01 9.35
CA SER A 354 -35.84 -2.79 10.24
C SER A 354 -35.63 -3.30 11.68
N ASN A 355 -34.60 -4.12 11.91
CA ASN A 355 -34.32 -4.71 13.21
C ASN A 355 -32.80 -4.83 13.39
N MET A 356 -32.16 -3.67 13.59
CA MET A 356 -30.73 -3.57 13.78
C MET A 356 -30.34 -3.95 15.21
N SER A 357 -29.32 -4.80 15.33
CA SER A 357 -28.65 -5.12 16.58
C SER A 357 -27.18 -4.73 16.51
N SER A 358 -26.51 -4.72 17.66
CA SER A 358 -25.08 -4.41 17.70
C SER A 358 -24.35 -5.12 18.82
N PHE A 359 -23.04 -5.28 18.66
CA PHE A 359 -22.15 -5.74 19.72
C PHE A 359 -20.77 -5.11 19.60
N THR A 360 -20.06 -5.04 20.73
CA THR A 360 -18.73 -4.44 20.79
C THR A 360 -17.66 -5.34 20.16
N TRP A 361 -16.68 -4.70 19.53
CA TRP A 361 -15.46 -5.33 19.03
C TRP A 361 -14.22 -4.63 19.59
N SER A 362 -13.19 -5.39 19.95
CA SER A 362 -11.87 -4.85 20.31
C SER A 362 -10.92 -4.92 19.12
N TYR A 363 -10.49 -3.78 18.60
CA TYR A 363 -9.47 -3.72 17.55
C TYR A 363 -8.07 -4.02 18.12
N GLY A 364 -7.73 -3.42 19.27
CA GLY A 364 -6.47 -3.65 19.98
C GLY A 364 -5.20 -3.35 19.18
N GLN A 365 -5.24 -2.36 18.28
CA GLN A 365 -4.13 -2.01 17.39
C GLN A 365 -2.84 -1.61 18.11
N PHE A 366 -2.92 -1.23 19.39
CA PHE A 366 -1.76 -0.85 20.21
C PHE A 366 -1.26 -1.96 21.13
N GLU A 367 -1.93 -3.11 21.16
CA GLU A 367 -1.51 -4.26 21.96
C GLU A 367 -0.16 -4.85 21.48
N GLU A 368 0.46 -5.65 22.35
CA GLU A 368 1.73 -6.32 22.08
C GLU A 368 1.69 -7.16 20.79
N GLY A 369 2.71 -6.97 19.95
CA GLY A 369 2.92 -7.70 18.69
C GLY A 369 2.09 -7.22 17.50
N ILE A 370 0.99 -6.48 17.71
CA ILE A 370 0.03 -6.17 16.63
C ILE A 370 0.63 -5.26 15.56
N LEU A 371 1.46 -4.29 15.94
CA LEU A 371 2.15 -3.43 14.97
C LEU A 371 3.14 -4.26 14.11
N GLN A 372 3.90 -5.16 14.74
CA GLN A 372 4.87 -6.02 14.07
C GLN A 372 4.16 -6.97 13.09
N ILE A 373 3.03 -7.55 13.50
CA ILE A 373 2.18 -8.39 12.66
C ILE A 373 1.64 -7.57 11.48
N SER A 374 1.18 -6.34 11.72
CA SER A 374 0.68 -5.46 10.65
C SER A 374 1.75 -5.16 9.59
N PHE A 375 3.01 -4.96 9.99
CA PHE A 375 4.12 -4.84 9.04
C PHE A 375 4.43 -6.15 8.31
N SER A 376 4.33 -7.30 8.98
CA SER A 376 4.49 -8.62 8.37
C SER A 376 3.41 -8.89 7.31
N LEU A 377 2.15 -8.52 7.59
CA LEU A 377 1.05 -8.57 6.61
C LEU A 377 1.29 -7.65 5.43
N LEU A 378 1.76 -6.42 5.69
CA LEU A 378 2.12 -5.49 4.62
C LEU A 378 3.21 -6.08 3.73
N ARG A 379 4.28 -6.64 4.30
CA ARG A 379 5.35 -7.29 3.51
C ARG A 379 4.86 -8.52 2.77
N MET A 380 4.06 -9.37 3.39
CA MET A 380 3.39 -10.50 2.73
C MET A 380 2.62 -10.03 1.49
N ALA A 381 1.84 -8.96 1.63
CA ALA A 381 1.08 -8.34 0.55
C ALA A 381 1.96 -7.73 -0.56
N PHE A 382 3.28 -7.68 -0.41
CA PHE A 382 4.21 -7.28 -1.47
C PHE A 382 5.24 -8.38 -1.78
N GLY A 383 4.93 -9.64 -1.45
CA GLY A 383 5.78 -10.79 -1.74
C GLY A 383 6.98 -10.93 -0.80
N PHE A 384 6.79 -10.56 0.47
CA PHE A 384 7.77 -10.59 1.55
C PHE A 384 9.03 -9.79 1.27
N LYS A 385 8.85 -8.55 0.82
CA LYS A 385 9.93 -7.59 0.54
C LYS A 385 9.47 -6.18 0.86
N MET A 386 10.40 -5.32 1.25
CA MET A 386 10.17 -3.88 1.26
C MET A 386 10.19 -3.36 -0.17
N THR A 387 9.25 -2.49 -0.53
CA THR A 387 9.19 -1.89 -1.86
C THR A 387 8.79 -0.42 -1.77
N PRO A 388 9.19 0.44 -2.73
CA PRO A 388 8.72 1.82 -2.76
C PRO A 388 7.19 1.95 -2.86
N ALA A 389 6.47 0.92 -3.31
CA ALA A 389 5.00 0.93 -3.37
C ALA A 389 4.35 1.03 -1.98
N MET A 390 5.06 0.67 -0.91
CA MET A 390 4.58 0.81 0.48
C MET A 390 4.58 2.27 0.98
N ALA A 391 5.09 3.23 0.20
CA ALA A 391 4.89 4.65 0.46
C ALA A 391 3.51 5.16 0.02
N ASP A 392 2.83 4.43 -0.86
CA ASP A 392 1.61 4.89 -1.51
C ASP A 392 0.38 4.31 -0.78
N PRO A 393 -0.41 5.14 -0.06
CA PRO A 393 -1.52 4.64 0.73
C PRO A 393 -2.62 4.00 -0.13
N VAL A 394 -2.76 4.38 -1.41
CA VAL A 394 -3.72 3.74 -2.33
C VAL A 394 -3.33 2.27 -2.56
N LYS A 395 -2.04 2.04 -2.85
CA LYS A 395 -1.52 0.68 -3.06
C LYS A 395 -1.52 -0.12 -1.77
N VAL A 396 -1.18 0.50 -0.64
CA VAL A 396 -1.20 -0.16 0.67
C VAL A 396 -2.63 -0.57 1.05
N SER A 397 -3.61 0.33 0.97
CA SER A 397 -5.00 0.02 1.29
C SER A 397 -5.52 -1.15 0.46
N ARG A 398 -5.25 -1.17 -0.85
CA ARG A 398 -5.62 -2.27 -1.74
C ARG A 398 -4.87 -3.58 -1.43
N ALA A 399 -3.59 -3.51 -1.12
CA ALA A 399 -2.80 -4.70 -0.77
C ALA A 399 -3.24 -5.31 0.58
N LEU A 400 -3.73 -4.48 1.50
CA LEU A 400 -4.22 -4.97 2.80
C LEU A 400 -5.54 -5.74 2.67
N THR A 401 -6.43 -5.39 1.74
CA THR A 401 -7.69 -6.14 1.57
C THR A 401 -7.45 -7.60 1.24
N ARG A 402 -6.52 -7.88 0.32
CA ARG A 402 -6.11 -9.26 -0.03
C ARG A 402 -5.31 -9.92 1.07
N ALA A 403 -4.46 -9.19 1.79
CA ALA A 403 -3.64 -9.76 2.86
C ALA A 403 -4.49 -10.29 4.03
N VAL A 404 -5.70 -9.74 4.22
CA VAL A 404 -6.62 -10.16 5.26
C VAL A 404 -7.44 -11.39 4.86
N ASN A 405 -7.61 -11.68 3.57
CA ASN A 405 -8.32 -12.88 3.09
C ASN A 405 -7.38 -13.98 2.55
N SER A 406 -7.84 -15.23 2.57
CA SER A 406 -7.00 -16.39 2.22
C SER A 406 -6.91 -16.81 0.75
N PRO A 407 -7.90 -16.60 -0.15
CA PRO A 407 -7.95 -17.25 -1.47
C PRO A 407 -6.69 -17.16 -2.34
N ASP A 408 -6.02 -16.01 -2.39
CA ASP A 408 -4.87 -15.80 -3.28
C ASP A 408 -3.53 -15.94 -2.55
N ASP A 409 -3.36 -15.16 -1.47
CA ASP A 409 -2.06 -14.96 -0.81
C ASP A 409 -1.93 -15.79 0.49
N SER A 410 -2.88 -16.67 0.79
CA SER A 410 -2.97 -17.36 2.11
C SER A 410 -2.96 -16.37 3.28
N GLY A 411 -3.70 -15.26 3.13
CA GLY A 411 -3.83 -14.21 4.14
C GLY A 411 -4.60 -14.64 5.39
N VAL A 412 -4.93 -13.65 6.23
CA VAL A 412 -5.26 -13.87 7.65
C VAL A 412 -6.44 -14.81 7.89
N LEU A 413 -7.54 -14.70 7.12
CA LEU A 413 -8.81 -15.34 7.44
C LEU A 413 -9.38 -16.17 6.28
N VAL A 414 -9.94 -17.32 6.64
CA VAL A 414 -10.75 -18.16 5.75
C VAL A 414 -12.23 -17.82 5.93
N GLY A 415 -12.91 -17.50 4.84
CA GLY A 415 -14.35 -17.23 4.83
C GLY A 415 -15.19 -18.51 4.88
N ASN A 416 -16.27 -18.55 5.67
CA ASN A 416 -17.21 -19.67 5.69
C ASN A 416 -18.64 -19.23 6.05
N TRP A 417 -19.61 -19.63 5.20
CA TRP A 417 -21.05 -19.34 5.30
C TRP A 417 -21.90 -20.62 5.26
N SER A 418 -21.29 -21.79 5.42
CA SER A 418 -21.98 -23.09 5.30
C SER A 418 -22.75 -23.53 6.57
N ASP A 419 -22.65 -22.76 7.65
CA ASP A 419 -23.11 -23.12 9.00
C ASP A 419 -22.45 -24.35 9.64
N ASN A 420 -21.48 -24.96 8.96
CA ASN A 420 -20.58 -25.95 9.53
C ASN A 420 -19.22 -25.32 9.84
N TYR A 421 -18.83 -25.31 11.11
CA TYR A 421 -17.58 -24.73 11.61
C TYR A 421 -16.74 -25.72 12.42
N ASP A 422 -16.94 -27.03 12.24
CA ASP A 422 -16.35 -28.08 13.09
C ASP A 422 -14.80 -28.09 13.13
N ASP A 423 -14.15 -27.64 12.05
CA ASP A 423 -12.68 -27.56 11.93
C ASP A 423 -12.12 -26.16 12.22
N GLY A 424 -12.92 -25.27 12.81
CA GLY A 424 -12.53 -23.91 13.12
C GLY A 424 -13.37 -23.27 14.21
N LYS A 425 -13.36 -21.94 14.25
CA LYS A 425 -14.17 -21.16 15.17
C LYS A 425 -15.30 -20.47 14.40
N ALA A 426 -16.52 -20.62 14.90
CA ALA A 426 -17.68 -19.97 14.31
C ALA A 426 -17.51 -18.44 14.32
N PRO A 427 -17.84 -17.74 13.21
CA PRO A 427 -17.57 -16.30 13.04
C PRO A 427 -18.13 -15.40 14.15
N TRP A 428 -19.30 -15.71 14.72
CA TRP A 428 -19.94 -14.91 15.78
C TRP A 428 -19.28 -14.99 17.16
N ILE A 429 -18.36 -15.94 17.35
CA ILE A 429 -17.62 -16.11 18.62
C ILE A 429 -16.48 -15.09 18.72
N TRP A 430 -15.98 -14.57 17.60
CA TRP A 430 -14.94 -13.54 17.63
C TRP A 430 -15.46 -12.24 18.24
N LYS A 431 -14.62 -11.62 19.07
CA LYS A 431 -14.86 -10.31 19.71
C LYS A 431 -13.66 -9.37 19.63
N THR A 432 -12.53 -9.85 19.09
CA THR A 432 -11.29 -9.08 19.01
C THR A 432 -10.48 -9.46 17.77
N SER A 433 -9.86 -8.46 17.15
CA SER A 433 -8.92 -8.66 16.04
C SER A 433 -7.59 -9.26 16.52
N THR A 434 -7.18 -8.97 17.77
CA THR A 434 -5.85 -9.34 18.28
C THR A 434 -5.69 -10.84 18.43
N ALA A 435 -6.74 -11.57 18.82
CA ALA A 435 -6.72 -13.03 18.90
C ALA A 435 -6.50 -13.68 17.53
N ILE A 436 -7.16 -13.15 16.48
CA ILE A 436 -7.04 -13.64 15.11
C ILE A 436 -5.64 -13.35 14.57
N LEU A 437 -5.18 -12.11 14.69
CA LEU A 437 -3.87 -11.67 14.18
C LEU A 437 -2.71 -12.43 14.84
N ARG A 438 -2.76 -12.66 16.16
CA ARG A 438 -1.75 -13.45 16.87
C ARG A 438 -1.78 -14.91 16.44
N GLN A 439 -2.96 -15.53 16.38
CA GLN A 439 -3.08 -16.91 15.92
C GLN A 439 -2.51 -17.09 14.50
N PHE A 440 -2.79 -16.15 13.59
CA PHE A 440 -2.21 -16.17 12.25
C PHE A 440 -0.69 -16.06 12.28
N ALA A 441 -0.15 -15.11 13.05
CA ALA A 441 1.29 -14.88 13.15
C ALA A 441 2.04 -16.08 13.77
N ASP A 442 1.46 -16.72 14.79
CA ASP A 442 2.07 -17.85 15.50
C ASP A 442 2.05 -19.13 14.66
N THR A 443 0.97 -19.36 13.91
CA THR A 443 0.79 -20.59 13.12
C THR A 443 1.34 -20.49 11.70
N GLY A 444 1.41 -19.28 11.14
CA GLY A 444 1.68 -19.06 9.72
C GLY A 444 0.59 -19.59 8.80
N GLN A 445 -0.62 -19.83 9.31
CA GLN A 445 -1.75 -20.40 8.57
C GLN A 445 -2.99 -19.50 8.67
N PRO A 446 -3.80 -19.41 7.60
CA PRO A 446 -5.10 -18.73 7.64
C PRO A 446 -5.98 -19.22 8.79
N VAL A 447 -6.57 -18.28 9.54
CA VAL A 447 -7.43 -18.53 10.69
C VAL A 447 -8.85 -18.84 10.24
N LYS A 448 -9.40 -19.94 10.75
CA LYS A 448 -10.77 -20.39 10.47
C LYS A 448 -11.71 -20.05 11.63
N PHE A 449 -12.86 -19.40 11.44
CA PHE A 449 -13.41 -18.80 10.22
C PHE A 449 -13.82 -17.34 10.44
N GLY A 450 -13.99 -16.61 9.34
CA GLY A 450 -14.53 -15.25 9.31
C GLY A 450 -15.73 -15.11 8.37
N GLN A 451 -16.50 -14.05 8.59
CA GLN A 451 -17.49 -13.49 7.65
C GLN A 451 -17.24 -11.99 7.54
N CYS A 452 -18.02 -11.27 6.72
CA CYS A 452 -17.77 -9.87 6.34
C CYS A 452 -17.38 -8.96 7.52
N TRP A 453 -18.12 -8.99 8.64
CA TRP A 453 -17.78 -8.16 9.80
C TRP A 453 -16.44 -8.54 10.45
N VAL A 454 -16.06 -9.83 10.46
CA VAL A 454 -14.78 -10.29 11.00
C VAL A 454 -13.64 -9.79 10.11
N PHE A 455 -13.76 -9.92 8.78
CA PHE A 455 -12.80 -9.36 7.83
C PHE A 455 -12.64 -7.86 8.03
N SER A 456 -13.75 -7.13 8.05
CA SER A 456 -13.75 -5.67 8.19
C SER A 456 -13.12 -5.20 9.51
N HIS A 457 -13.41 -5.87 10.62
CA HIS A 457 -12.84 -5.45 11.91
C HIS A 457 -11.37 -5.84 12.08
N VAL A 458 -10.91 -6.94 11.47
CA VAL A 458 -9.48 -7.25 11.37
C VAL A 458 -8.76 -6.24 10.49
N LEU A 459 -9.31 -5.90 9.33
CA LEU A 459 -8.72 -4.89 8.43
C LEU A 459 -8.65 -3.52 9.11
N THR A 460 -9.69 -3.11 9.85
CA THR A 460 -9.68 -1.86 10.63
C THR A 460 -8.50 -1.82 11.61
N ALA A 461 -8.26 -2.90 12.36
CA ALA A 461 -7.16 -2.96 13.31
C ALA A 461 -5.80 -2.79 12.62
N VAL A 462 -5.58 -3.47 11.48
CA VAL A 462 -4.34 -3.37 10.69
C VAL A 462 -4.15 -1.98 10.09
N CYS A 463 -5.19 -1.39 9.49
CA CYS A 463 -5.16 -0.04 8.95
C CYS A 463 -4.83 1.00 10.04
N ARG A 464 -5.52 0.94 11.19
CA ARG A 464 -5.26 1.85 12.32
C ARG A 464 -3.86 1.66 12.91
N ALA A 465 -3.38 0.41 13.01
CA ALA A 465 -2.01 0.12 13.46
C ALA A 465 -0.95 0.77 12.57
N LEU A 466 -1.17 0.81 11.25
CA LEU A 466 -0.26 1.43 10.28
C LEU A 466 -0.45 2.95 10.13
N GLY A 467 -1.49 3.53 10.76
CA GLY A 467 -1.77 4.96 10.73
C GLY A 467 -2.73 5.42 9.63
N LEU A 468 -3.44 4.51 8.96
CA LEU A 468 -4.52 4.86 8.03
C LEU A 468 -5.80 5.14 8.82
N PRO A 469 -6.41 6.34 8.71
CA PRO A 469 -7.71 6.59 9.32
C PRO A 469 -8.73 5.65 8.71
N CYS A 470 -9.34 4.80 9.53
CA CYS A 470 -10.16 3.70 9.06
C CYS A 470 -11.41 3.52 9.93
N ARG A 471 -12.55 3.23 9.29
CA ARG A 471 -13.80 2.85 9.96
C ARG A 471 -14.43 1.64 9.30
N SER A 472 -15.16 0.85 10.09
CA SER A 472 -16.03 -0.22 9.58
C SER A 472 -17.41 0.36 9.26
N VAL A 473 -18.03 -0.08 8.17
CA VAL A 473 -19.36 0.38 7.74
C VAL A 473 -20.24 -0.83 7.44
N THR A 474 -21.49 -0.77 7.88
CA THR A 474 -22.50 -1.79 7.59
C THR A 474 -23.49 -1.24 6.57
N ASN A 475 -23.71 -1.99 5.49
CA ASN A 475 -24.76 -1.76 4.50
C ASN A 475 -25.86 -2.81 4.67
N PHE A 476 -27.09 -2.40 4.90
CA PHE A 476 -28.24 -3.30 5.02
C PHE A 476 -28.91 -3.49 3.65
N ASN A 477 -29.40 -4.70 3.38
CA ASN A 477 -29.89 -5.10 2.04
C ASN A 477 -28.82 -4.90 0.96
N SER A 478 -27.59 -5.33 1.25
CA SER A 478 -26.45 -5.14 0.36
C SER A 478 -26.58 -6.03 -0.87
N ALA A 479 -26.61 -5.43 -2.04
CA ALA A 479 -26.63 -6.15 -3.30
C ALA A 479 -25.26 -6.79 -3.56
N HIS A 480 -25.25 -8.01 -4.09
CA HIS A 480 -24.06 -8.68 -4.58
C HIS A 480 -24.31 -9.02 -6.04
N ASP A 481 -23.99 -8.06 -6.90
CA ASP A 481 -24.07 -8.12 -8.36
C ASP A 481 -22.84 -8.84 -8.90
N THR A 482 -23.07 -9.99 -9.53
CA THR A 482 -21.99 -10.90 -9.98
C THR A 482 -21.61 -10.69 -11.44
N ASP A 483 -22.35 -9.89 -12.20
CA ASP A 483 -22.12 -9.67 -13.63
C ASP A 483 -21.89 -8.20 -14.04
N ASN A 484 -21.87 -7.29 -13.06
CA ASN A 484 -21.64 -5.85 -13.19
C ASN A 484 -22.68 -5.15 -14.06
N THR A 485 -23.95 -5.56 -13.94
CA THR A 485 -25.09 -4.94 -14.63
C THR A 485 -25.70 -3.78 -13.85
N CYS A 486 -25.32 -3.62 -12.57
CA CYS A 486 -26.00 -2.75 -11.60
C CYS A 486 -27.47 -3.12 -11.38
N THR A 487 -27.84 -4.36 -11.71
CA THR A 487 -29.12 -4.97 -11.37
C THR A 487 -28.90 -6.21 -10.53
N ILE A 488 -29.95 -6.61 -9.82
CA ILE A 488 -30.04 -7.92 -9.17
C ILE A 488 -31.18 -8.65 -9.87
N ASP A 489 -30.81 -9.58 -10.74
CA ASP A 489 -31.76 -10.28 -11.59
C ASP A 489 -32.25 -11.56 -10.90
N LYS A 490 -33.54 -11.59 -10.57
CA LYS A 490 -34.20 -12.76 -9.98
C LYS A 490 -35.19 -13.35 -10.98
N TYR A 491 -35.11 -14.66 -11.13
CA TYR A 491 -35.90 -15.41 -12.08
C TYR A 491 -36.98 -16.20 -11.35
N PHE A 492 -38.20 -16.20 -11.88
CA PHE A 492 -39.36 -16.89 -11.32
C PHE A 492 -40.04 -17.72 -12.42
N THR A 493 -40.67 -18.81 -12.03
CA THR A 493 -41.60 -19.52 -12.91
C THR A 493 -42.89 -18.70 -13.08
N VAL A 494 -43.74 -19.09 -14.03
CA VAL A 494 -45.12 -18.58 -14.16
C VAL A 494 -45.99 -18.84 -12.91
N THR A 495 -45.54 -19.72 -12.00
CA THR A 495 -46.19 -20.04 -10.72
C THR A 495 -45.59 -19.30 -9.53
N ASP A 496 -44.71 -18.32 -9.75
CA ASP A 496 -44.04 -17.51 -8.72
C ASP A 496 -42.99 -18.27 -7.87
N ASP A 497 -42.47 -19.39 -8.39
CA ASP A 497 -41.38 -20.12 -7.75
C ASP A 497 -40.02 -19.55 -8.19
N GLU A 498 -39.16 -19.16 -7.24
CA GLU A 498 -37.84 -18.58 -7.53
C GLU A 498 -36.86 -19.61 -8.10
N LEU A 499 -36.37 -19.35 -9.31
CA LEU A 499 -35.38 -20.13 -10.04
C LEU A 499 -33.95 -19.70 -9.69
N ARG A 500 -33.54 -19.94 -8.45
CA ARG A 500 -32.23 -19.51 -7.90
C ARG A 500 -31.01 -20.01 -8.67
N SER A 501 -31.13 -21.07 -9.48
CA SER A 501 -30.02 -21.58 -10.30
C SER A 501 -29.72 -20.72 -11.52
N MET A 502 -30.60 -19.79 -11.90
CA MET A 502 -30.46 -18.95 -13.10
C MET A 502 -29.63 -17.68 -12.89
N SER A 503 -29.51 -17.20 -11.65
CA SER A 503 -28.65 -16.07 -11.28
C SER A 503 -27.74 -16.42 -10.12
N ARG A 504 -26.56 -15.80 -10.08
CA ARG A 504 -25.68 -15.83 -8.90
C ARG A 504 -25.81 -14.57 -8.05
N ASP A 505 -26.61 -13.61 -8.50
CA ASP A 505 -26.87 -12.40 -7.76
C ASP A 505 -27.60 -12.70 -6.47
N SER A 506 -27.31 -11.91 -5.45
CA SER A 506 -27.95 -12.07 -4.15
C SER A 506 -28.09 -10.75 -3.44
N ILE A 507 -29.02 -10.70 -2.49
CA ILE A 507 -29.15 -9.58 -1.57
C ILE A 507 -28.84 -10.12 -0.18
N TRP A 508 -27.76 -9.60 0.39
CA TRP A 508 -27.33 -9.92 1.73
C TRP A 508 -28.17 -9.10 2.72
N ASN A 509 -28.58 -9.73 3.82
CA ASN A 509 -29.28 -9.03 4.91
C ASN A 509 -28.47 -7.80 5.38
N PHE A 510 -27.17 -7.98 5.52
CA PHE A 510 -26.19 -6.91 5.64
C PHE A 510 -24.83 -7.36 5.10
N HIS A 511 -24.03 -6.40 4.70
CA HIS A 511 -22.62 -6.58 4.39
C HIS A 511 -21.80 -5.53 5.12
N VAL A 512 -20.53 -5.84 5.41
CA VAL A 512 -19.65 -4.98 6.19
C VAL A 512 -18.29 -4.86 5.50
N TRP A 513 -17.91 -3.64 5.18
CA TRP A 513 -16.61 -3.29 4.59
C TRP A 513 -15.92 -2.20 5.42
N ASN A 514 -14.85 -1.63 4.87
CA ASN A 514 -14.09 -0.57 5.50
C ASN A 514 -14.05 0.69 4.64
N GLU A 515 -13.91 1.83 5.30
CA GLU A 515 -13.57 3.07 4.64
C GLU A 515 -12.26 3.60 5.18
N VAL A 516 -11.37 3.99 4.29
CA VAL A 516 -10.08 4.64 4.60
C VAL A 516 -10.06 6.06 4.08
N TRP A 517 -9.46 6.98 4.84
CA TRP A 517 -9.31 8.37 4.42
C TRP A 517 -8.07 8.55 3.55
N LEU A 518 -8.24 9.03 2.32
CA LEU A 518 -7.16 9.23 1.33
C LEU A 518 -7.35 10.55 0.59
N LEU A 519 -6.25 11.28 0.40
CA LEU A 519 -6.12 12.28 -0.65
C LEU A 519 -5.71 11.59 -1.96
N ARG A 520 -6.28 12.02 -3.07
CA ARG A 520 -6.14 11.41 -4.40
C ARG A 520 -5.66 12.44 -5.42
N PRO A 521 -4.42 12.94 -5.29
CA PRO A 521 -3.84 13.83 -6.29
C PRO A 521 -3.69 13.17 -7.68
N ASP A 522 -3.80 11.84 -7.74
CA ASP A 522 -3.83 11.04 -8.98
C ASP A 522 -5.19 11.08 -9.70
N LEU A 523 -6.27 11.52 -9.04
CA LEU A 523 -7.61 11.64 -9.60
C LEU A 523 -7.99 13.12 -9.87
N PRO A 524 -9.06 13.38 -10.67
CA PRO A 524 -9.61 14.73 -10.77
C PRO A 524 -10.02 15.29 -9.40
N LYS A 525 -10.05 16.61 -9.27
CA LYS A 525 -10.44 17.27 -8.01
C LYS A 525 -11.84 16.82 -7.56
N GLY A 526 -11.99 16.58 -6.27
CA GLY A 526 -13.28 16.26 -5.63
C GLY A 526 -13.47 14.78 -5.28
N TYR A 527 -12.43 13.95 -5.37
CA TYR A 527 -12.43 12.55 -4.91
C TYR A 527 -11.54 12.29 -3.70
N ASP A 528 -11.08 13.35 -3.03
CA ASP A 528 -10.44 13.23 -1.71
C ASP A 528 -11.47 12.81 -0.65
N GLY A 529 -11.01 12.11 0.38
CA GLY A 529 -11.79 11.76 1.55
C GLY A 529 -11.95 10.25 1.75
N TRP A 530 -13.13 9.82 2.18
CA TRP A 530 -13.41 8.41 2.44
C TRP A 530 -13.42 7.58 1.16
N HIS A 531 -12.74 6.43 1.22
CA HIS A 531 -12.69 5.44 0.16
C HIS A 531 -13.07 4.06 0.70
N CYS A 532 -14.01 3.39 0.03
CA CYS A 532 -14.38 2.02 0.34
C CYS A 532 -13.24 1.05 -0.03
N ILE A 533 -12.88 0.18 0.89
CA ILE A 533 -12.05 -1.01 0.67
C ILE A 533 -12.74 -2.20 1.34
N ASP A 534 -12.70 -3.36 0.69
CA ASP A 534 -13.34 -4.57 1.22
C ASP A 534 -12.40 -5.77 1.14
N ALA A 535 -12.16 -6.38 2.30
CA ALA A 535 -11.37 -7.60 2.45
C ALA A 535 -12.19 -8.88 2.26
N THR A 536 -13.53 -8.78 2.21
CA THR A 536 -14.38 -9.94 1.98
C THR A 536 -14.18 -10.45 0.55
N PRO A 537 -13.81 -11.73 0.34
CA PRO A 537 -13.57 -12.25 -1.00
C PRO A 537 -14.91 -12.49 -1.72
N GLN A 538 -15.42 -11.46 -2.40
CA GLN A 538 -16.62 -11.49 -3.23
C GLN A 538 -16.26 -11.71 -4.70
N GLU A 539 -15.79 -10.66 -5.37
CA GLU A 539 -15.41 -10.68 -6.79
C GLU A 539 -13.91 -10.42 -7.00
N GLN A 540 -13.40 -10.90 -8.13
CA GLN A 540 -11.99 -10.69 -8.47
C GLN A 540 -11.78 -9.35 -9.18
N SER A 541 -10.95 -8.49 -8.60
CA SER A 541 -10.44 -7.30 -9.26
C SER A 541 -9.01 -7.49 -9.75
N LEU A 542 -8.83 -7.40 -11.07
CA LEU A 542 -7.56 -7.68 -11.76
C LEU A 542 -7.04 -9.12 -11.49
N GLY A 543 -7.97 -10.07 -11.36
CA GLY A 543 -7.67 -11.49 -11.16
C GLY A 543 -7.30 -11.86 -9.72
N MET A 544 -7.58 -10.99 -8.75
CA MET A 544 -7.34 -11.22 -7.32
C MET A 544 -8.56 -10.81 -6.49
N PHE A 545 -8.81 -11.48 -5.37
CA PHE A 545 -9.83 -11.15 -4.37
C PHE A 545 -9.41 -9.93 -3.54
N GLN A 546 -9.62 -8.76 -4.12
CA GLN A 546 -9.33 -7.45 -3.55
C GLN A 546 -10.38 -6.44 -4.05
N CYS A 547 -10.72 -5.44 -3.24
CA CYS A 547 -11.68 -4.42 -3.61
C CYS A 547 -11.23 -3.03 -3.11
N GLY A 548 -11.30 -2.02 -3.97
CA GLY A 548 -10.99 -0.63 -3.67
C GLY A 548 -9.50 -0.27 -3.74
N PRO A 549 -9.10 0.95 -3.34
CA PRO A 549 -9.94 1.99 -2.75
C PRO A 549 -10.85 2.69 -3.76
N CYS A 550 -12.15 2.62 -3.50
CA CYS A 550 -13.24 3.22 -4.27
C CYS A 550 -13.65 4.56 -3.65
N PRO A 551 -13.54 5.71 -4.34
CA PRO A 551 -13.91 7.00 -3.75
C PRO A 551 -15.42 7.09 -3.49
N LEU A 552 -15.84 7.35 -2.25
CA LEU A 552 -17.26 7.48 -1.92
C LEU A 552 -17.95 8.62 -2.68
N ALA A 553 -17.20 9.69 -2.97
CA ALA A 553 -17.69 10.79 -3.79
C ALA A 553 -18.06 10.34 -5.21
N ALA A 554 -17.32 9.39 -5.79
CA ALA A 554 -17.62 8.82 -7.11
C ALA A 554 -18.85 7.90 -7.05
N VAL A 555 -18.95 7.04 -6.03
CA VAL A 555 -20.13 6.19 -5.78
C VAL A 555 -21.39 7.05 -5.69
N LYS A 556 -21.36 8.10 -4.86
CA LYS A 556 -22.49 9.01 -4.66
C LYS A 556 -22.94 9.71 -5.94
N LYS A 557 -22.02 10.01 -6.86
CA LYS A 557 -22.31 10.67 -8.14
C LYS A 557 -22.66 9.69 -9.26
N GLY A 558 -22.53 8.38 -9.04
CA GLY A 558 -22.68 7.35 -10.09
C GLY A 558 -21.53 7.32 -11.09
N GLU A 559 -20.36 7.86 -10.74
CA GLU A 559 -19.17 7.91 -11.61
C GLU A 559 -18.36 6.62 -11.50
N ILE A 560 -18.94 5.50 -11.95
CA ILE A 560 -18.45 4.12 -11.73
C ILE A 560 -17.07 3.79 -12.35
N HIS A 561 -16.53 4.70 -13.17
CA HIS A 561 -15.25 4.54 -13.87
C HIS A 561 -14.06 5.19 -13.12
N ILE A 562 -14.33 5.90 -12.02
CA ILE A 562 -13.29 6.59 -11.24
C ILE A 562 -12.71 5.65 -10.18
N GLY A 563 -11.38 5.57 -10.09
CA GLY A 563 -10.72 4.77 -9.07
C GLY A 563 -10.83 3.26 -9.32
N TYR A 564 -10.80 2.48 -8.23
CA TYR A 564 -10.85 1.03 -8.29
C TYR A 564 -12.24 0.53 -7.90
N ASP A 565 -12.74 -0.47 -8.61
CA ASP A 565 -13.92 -1.29 -8.24
C ASP A 565 -15.20 -0.49 -7.94
N THR A 566 -15.29 0.73 -8.47
CA THR A 566 -16.38 1.66 -8.11
C THR A 566 -17.71 1.23 -8.70
N GLY A 567 -17.74 0.57 -9.86
CA GLY A 567 -18.95 -0.07 -10.37
C GLY A 567 -19.50 -1.14 -9.43
N PHE A 568 -18.64 -2.00 -8.90
CA PHE A 568 -19.02 -3.05 -7.96
C PHE A 568 -19.61 -2.44 -6.66
N VAL A 569 -18.87 -1.54 -6.00
CA VAL A 569 -19.33 -0.87 -4.78
C VAL A 569 -20.60 -0.03 -5.02
N PHE A 570 -20.74 0.55 -6.21
CA PHE A 570 -21.97 1.25 -6.59
C PHE A 570 -23.16 0.30 -6.67
N SER A 571 -23.01 -0.87 -7.31
CA SER A 571 -24.04 -1.91 -7.35
C SER A 571 -24.45 -2.32 -5.92
N GLU A 572 -23.50 -2.48 -4.99
CA GLU A 572 -23.82 -2.90 -3.62
C GLU A 572 -24.82 -2.00 -2.89
N VAL A 573 -24.83 -0.69 -3.20
CA VAL A 573 -25.67 0.31 -2.54
C VAL A 573 -26.83 0.82 -3.39
N ASN A 574 -26.79 0.66 -4.71
CA ASN A 574 -27.75 1.26 -5.65
C ASN A 574 -28.34 0.29 -6.68
N ALA A 575 -28.04 -1.01 -6.65
CA ALA A 575 -28.59 -1.94 -7.63
C ALA A 575 -30.12 -2.00 -7.58
N GLU A 576 -30.74 -2.03 -8.75
CA GLU A 576 -32.18 -2.24 -8.89
C GLU A 576 -32.48 -3.75 -8.92
N VAL A 577 -33.52 -4.19 -8.21
CA VAL A 577 -33.96 -5.58 -8.26
C VAL A 577 -34.92 -5.76 -9.44
N VAL A 578 -34.59 -6.67 -10.36
CA VAL A 578 -35.39 -6.96 -11.54
C VAL A 578 -35.96 -8.37 -11.43
N HIS A 579 -37.28 -8.49 -11.60
CA HIS A 579 -37.98 -9.77 -11.61
C HIS A 579 -38.25 -10.21 -13.05
N TRP A 580 -37.78 -11.41 -13.38
CA TRP A 580 -37.98 -12.06 -14.68
C TRP A 580 -38.90 -13.25 -14.51
N VAL A 581 -39.91 -13.36 -15.37
CA VAL A 581 -40.76 -14.56 -15.45
C VAL A 581 -40.28 -15.40 -16.62
N VAL A 582 -39.97 -16.67 -16.32
CA VAL A 582 -39.54 -17.67 -17.28
C VAL A 582 -40.74 -18.52 -17.64
N ASP A 583 -41.26 -18.32 -18.84
CA ASP A 583 -42.28 -19.19 -19.43
C ASP A 583 -41.59 -20.26 -20.26
N PRO A 584 -41.75 -21.56 -19.94
CA PRO A 584 -41.16 -22.64 -20.73
C PRO A 584 -41.81 -22.83 -22.12
N GLU A 585 -42.99 -22.27 -22.37
CA GLU A 585 -43.73 -22.37 -23.64
C GLU A 585 -43.38 -21.23 -24.63
N GLU A 586 -42.86 -20.11 -24.13
CA GLU A 586 -42.39 -18.97 -24.92
C GLU A 586 -40.84 -18.96 -24.94
N ALA A 587 -40.22 -18.81 -26.11
CA ALA A 587 -38.76 -18.78 -26.21
C ALA A 587 -38.12 -17.47 -25.67
N GLU A 588 -38.93 -16.54 -25.15
CA GLU A 588 -38.53 -15.21 -24.70
C GLU A 588 -38.83 -14.99 -23.20
N TYR A 589 -37.89 -14.35 -22.50
CA TYR A 589 -38.05 -13.94 -21.12
C TYR A 589 -38.91 -12.68 -21.05
N THR A 590 -39.99 -12.70 -20.26
CA THR A 590 -40.81 -11.51 -20.05
C THR A 590 -40.30 -10.73 -18.83
N LYS A 591 -39.83 -9.50 -19.05
CA LYS A 591 -39.45 -8.57 -17.97
C LYS A 591 -40.70 -8.05 -17.27
N TYR A 592 -40.87 -8.36 -15.99
CA TYR A 592 -41.86 -7.70 -15.14
C TYR A 592 -41.14 -6.72 -14.22
N SER A 593 -41.03 -5.44 -14.64
CA SER A 593 -40.55 -4.41 -13.72
C SER A 593 -41.69 -4.02 -12.76
N SER A 594 -41.74 -4.64 -11.58
CA SER A 594 -42.38 -3.99 -10.44
C SER A 594 -41.40 -2.95 -9.92
N ILE A 595 -41.56 -1.69 -10.32
CA ILE A 595 -40.85 -0.61 -9.64
C ILE A 595 -41.48 -0.52 -8.25
N ASP A 596 -40.81 -1.11 -7.25
CA ASP A 596 -41.25 -0.98 -5.87
C ASP A 596 -40.89 0.43 -5.40
N HIS A 597 -41.71 1.42 -5.78
CA HIS A 597 -41.62 2.81 -5.35
C HIS A 597 -42.01 2.99 -3.86
N LYS A 598 -41.67 2.03 -3.00
CA LYS A 598 -41.87 2.13 -1.55
C LYS A 598 -40.57 1.81 -0.82
N ARG A 599 -39.68 2.80 -0.79
CA ARG A 599 -38.76 3.00 0.34
C ARG A 599 -38.85 4.44 0.80
#